data_AF-A0A971P254-F1
#
_entry.id   AF-A0A971P254-F1
#
_cell.length_a   1.000
_cell.length_b   1.000
_cell.length_c   1.000
_cell.angle_alpha   90.00
_cell.angle_beta   90.00
_cell.angle_gamma   90.00
#
_symmetry.space_group_name_H-M   'P 1'
#
loop_
_entity.id
_entity.type
_entity.pdbx_description
1 polymer ?
#
loop_
_entity_poly.entity_id
_entity_poly.type
_entity_poly.pdbx_seq_one_letter_code
_entity_poly.pdbx_strand_id
1 'polypeptide(L)'
;MAWFKYGVLICCLFVFISGCSKNPDQKVPKYTNEQWLEMVRQRQYQPVRSWEGISRGSLRDNGAGMSGSSMQFDNPPAYNVQQYLSQNLEQTPLFLLPLMTEREDTDIVCTGLYVYEYILSDDLKSQYSDEISDAFRTLFNHRDSSVRATALSYLQRNRWLTFEDIDRTVNDDSLSVAYNAVCAAETLLDGKREQVIYDENGARIQGSQEDVIKNIELAQKLVPLMLDHLNDTHFFVRSISGGICRRAVRRWKQVPNGRTELNPPHYPEFFDWMRSGYQERIQKQQEWKQWWADYGEECLKYAYPDTPVELFSAED
;
A
#
# COMPACT_ATOMS: atom_id res chain seq x y z
N MET A 1 -32.98 -45.53 49.96
CA MET A 1 -33.24 -44.10 49.67
C MET A 1 -31.89 -43.46 49.35
N ALA A 2 -31.60 -42.72 48.29
CA ALA A 2 -32.29 -42.31 47.06
C ALA A 2 -31.16 -42.08 46.02
N TRP A 3 -31.17 -42.77 44.88
CA TRP A 3 -31.32 -42.24 43.51
C TRP A 3 -30.49 -40.98 43.09
N PHE A 4 -29.43 -41.22 42.28
CA PHE A 4 -29.24 -40.80 40.87
C PHE A 4 -29.11 -39.30 40.45
N LYS A 5 -27.96 -38.92 39.82
CA LYS A 5 -27.77 -38.49 38.40
C LYS A 5 -26.80 -37.29 38.14
N TYR A 6 -26.09 -37.41 36.99
CA TYR A 6 -25.28 -36.44 36.23
C TYR A 6 -23.87 -36.13 36.82
N GLY A 7 -22.73 -36.52 36.24
CA GLY A 7 -22.43 -36.97 34.88
C GLY A 7 -22.06 -35.79 33.98
N VAL A 8 -20.78 -35.39 33.97
CA VAL A 8 -20.04 -35.06 32.74
C VAL A 8 -18.58 -35.44 32.97
N LEU A 9 -18.15 -36.43 32.18
CA LEU A 9 -16.81 -36.95 32.04
C LEU A 9 -15.87 -35.79 31.63
N ILE A 10 -14.87 -35.49 32.46
CA ILE A 10 -13.72 -34.69 32.07
C ILE A 10 -12.89 -35.55 31.11
N CYS A 11 -13.33 -35.64 29.86
CA CYS A 11 -12.48 -36.09 28.78
C CYS A 11 -11.52 -34.96 28.46
N CYS A 12 -10.37 -35.01 29.12
CA CYS A 12 -9.13 -34.42 28.64
C CYS A 12 -8.82 -34.94 27.23
N LEU A 13 -9.49 -34.40 26.21
CA LEU A 13 -9.03 -34.46 24.83
C LEU A 13 -8.00 -33.34 24.64
N PHE A 14 -6.84 -33.53 25.30
CA PHE A 14 -5.58 -33.01 24.82
C PHE A 14 -5.25 -33.77 23.53
N VAL A 15 -5.83 -33.33 22.41
CA VAL A 15 -5.36 -33.74 21.09
C VAL A 15 -4.14 -32.89 20.80
N PHE A 16 -2.96 -33.45 21.09
CA PHE A 16 -1.74 -33.09 20.39
C PHE A 16 -1.99 -33.27 18.88
N ILE A 17 -2.17 -32.18 18.13
CA ILE A 17 -2.00 -32.23 16.68
C ILE A 17 -0.56 -31.84 16.39
N SER A 18 0.33 -32.79 16.66
CA SER A 18 1.59 -32.88 15.92
C SER A 18 1.25 -33.25 14.47
N GLY A 19 1.77 -32.48 13.53
CA GLY A 19 2.19 -32.89 12.19
C GLY A 19 1.29 -33.83 11.37
N CYS A 20 0.83 -33.31 10.23
CA CYS A 20 0.48 -34.05 9.01
C CYS A 20 -0.66 -35.08 9.09
N SER A 21 -1.87 -34.65 8.73
CA SER A 21 -2.81 -35.49 7.97
C SER A 21 -3.79 -34.61 7.20
N LYS A 22 -3.70 -34.63 5.86
CA LYS A 22 -4.78 -34.18 4.97
C LYS A 22 -5.89 -35.21 5.11
N ASN A 23 -6.89 -34.94 5.94
CA ASN A 23 -8.10 -35.74 6.00
C ASN A 23 -9.21 -34.97 5.27
N PRO A 24 -9.49 -35.28 3.98
CA PRO A 24 -10.42 -34.51 3.16
C PRO A 24 -11.90 -34.64 3.58
N ASP A 25 -12.22 -35.54 4.51
CA ASP A 25 -13.61 -35.88 4.88
C ASP A 25 -14.09 -35.29 6.21
N GLN A 26 -13.31 -34.41 6.85
CA GLN A 26 -13.79 -33.72 8.05
C GLN A 26 -14.81 -32.65 7.62
N LYS A 27 -16.09 -33.04 7.57
CA LYS A 27 -17.21 -32.12 7.30
C LYS A 27 -17.08 -30.91 8.21
N VAL A 28 -16.72 -29.77 7.62
CA VAL A 28 -16.65 -28.53 8.35
C VAL A 28 -18.05 -28.23 8.90
N PRO A 29 -18.22 -28.02 10.21
CA PRO A 29 -19.54 -27.79 10.77
C PRO A 29 -20.15 -26.54 10.12
N LYS A 30 -21.45 -26.60 9.77
CA LYS A 30 -22.17 -25.45 9.22
C LYS A 30 -22.48 -24.48 10.36
N TYR A 31 -21.82 -23.33 10.39
CA TYR A 31 -22.20 -22.20 11.23
C TYR A 31 -22.70 -21.03 10.37
N THR A 32 -23.45 -20.11 10.96
CA THR A 32 -23.84 -18.85 10.30
C THR A 32 -22.65 -17.88 10.24
N ASN A 33 -22.75 -16.83 9.42
CA ASN A 33 -21.71 -15.80 9.32
C ASN A 33 -21.43 -15.13 10.68
N GLU A 34 -22.47 -14.90 11.48
CA GLU A 34 -22.36 -14.32 12.83
C GLU A 34 -21.64 -15.25 13.80
N GLN A 35 -21.95 -16.55 13.73
CA GLN A 35 -21.27 -17.56 14.55
C GLN A 35 -19.80 -17.68 14.15
N TRP A 36 -19.48 -17.59 12.86
CA TRP A 36 -18.10 -17.56 12.39
C TRP A 36 -17.36 -16.33 12.84
N LEU A 37 -17.94 -15.14 12.67
CA LEU A 37 -17.38 -13.89 13.18
C LEU A 37 -17.06 -13.98 14.67
N GLU A 38 -17.96 -14.56 15.46
CA GLU A 38 -17.72 -14.72 16.89
C GLU A 38 -16.60 -15.74 17.18
N MET A 39 -16.49 -16.80 16.38
CA MET A 39 -15.37 -17.73 16.48
C MET A 39 -14.03 -17.06 16.13
N VAL A 40 -13.88 -16.38 14.99
CA VAL A 40 -12.60 -15.77 14.60
C VAL A 40 -12.13 -14.66 15.55
N ARG A 41 -13.04 -14.09 16.35
CA ARG A 41 -12.69 -13.15 17.43
C ARG A 41 -12.02 -13.82 18.63
N GLN A 42 -12.15 -15.13 18.81
CA GLN A 42 -11.51 -15.83 19.93
C GLN A 42 -10.04 -16.07 19.66
N ARG A 43 -9.20 -15.83 20.67
CA ARG A 43 -7.74 -15.87 20.56
C ARG A 43 -7.18 -17.16 19.93
N GLN A 44 -7.80 -18.30 20.20
CA GLN A 44 -7.38 -19.61 19.68
C GLN A 44 -7.52 -19.76 18.15
N TYR A 45 -8.29 -18.89 17.50
CA TYR A 45 -8.55 -18.91 16.06
C TYR A 45 -7.87 -17.76 15.29
N GLN A 46 -7.18 -16.86 16.00
CA GLN A 46 -6.46 -15.74 15.41
C GLN A 46 -5.06 -16.19 14.96
N PRO A 47 -4.53 -15.65 13.84
CA PRO A 47 -3.17 -15.92 13.42
C PRO A 47 -2.16 -15.37 14.43
N VAL A 48 -1.01 -16.02 14.51
CA VAL A 48 0.14 -15.46 15.21
C VAL A 48 0.81 -14.48 14.25
N ARG A 49 0.97 -13.23 14.67
CA ARG A 49 1.61 -12.19 13.86
C ARG A 49 3.02 -11.93 14.35
N SER A 50 3.91 -11.64 13.41
CA SER A 50 5.19 -11.00 13.69
C SER A 50 5.33 -9.75 12.82
N TRP A 51 5.98 -8.73 13.38
CA TRP A 51 6.27 -7.49 12.65
C TRP A 51 7.75 -7.46 12.33
N GLU A 52 8.07 -7.77 11.08
CA GLU A 52 9.36 -7.39 10.53
C GLU A 52 9.24 -5.90 10.21
N GLY A 53 9.76 -5.08 11.12
CA GLY A 53 9.92 -3.66 10.87
C GLY A 53 10.84 -3.43 9.67
N ILE A 54 11.30 -2.20 9.52
CA ILE A 54 12.20 -1.84 8.43
C ILE A 54 13.45 -2.76 8.43
N SER A 55 13.48 -3.75 7.53
CA SER A 55 14.54 -4.75 7.48
C SER A 55 15.64 -4.35 6.50
N ARG A 56 16.89 -4.43 6.98
CA ARG A 56 18.18 -4.38 6.25
C ARG A 56 18.25 -3.42 5.05
N GLY A 57 18.87 -2.26 5.28
CA GLY A 57 19.47 -1.46 4.21
C GLY A 57 20.70 -2.16 3.62
N SER A 58 20.71 -2.38 2.31
CA SER A 58 21.94 -2.66 1.55
C SER A 58 22.51 -1.33 1.04
N LEU A 59 23.76 -1.03 1.42
CA LEU A 59 24.55 0.01 0.79
C LEU A 59 25.27 -0.64 -0.40
N ARG A 60 24.83 -0.39 -1.62
CA ARG A 60 25.56 -0.77 -2.85
C ARG A 60 26.12 0.48 -3.52
N ASP A 61 27.16 0.32 -4.33
CA ASP A 61 27.85 1.43 -5.02
C ASP A 61 26.93 2.29 -5.90
N ASN A 62 25.75 1.77 -6.28
CA ASN A 62 24.76 2.47 -7.10
C ASN A 62 23.49 2.90 -6.34
N GLY A 63 23.45 2.74 -5.01
CA GLY A 63 22.29 3.13 -4.21
C GLY A 63 22.18 2.38 -2.88
N ALA A 64 21.58 3.06 -1.90
CA ALA A 64 21.13 2.44 -0.66
C ALA A 64 19.70 1.93 -0.87
N GLY A 65 19.48 0.63 -0.73
CA GLY A 65 18.15 0.02 -0.83
C GLY A 65 17.75 -0.60 0.51
N MET A 66 16.55 -0.32 1.00
CA MET A 66 16.00 -0.91 2.23
C MET A 66 14.86 -1.84 1.86
N SER A 67 14.72 -2.98 2.54
CA SER A 67 13.50 -3.78 2.39
C SER A 67 12.41 -3.22 3.31
N GLY A 68 11.19 -3.14 2.78
CA GLY A 68 10.06 -2.53 3.48
C GLY A 68 9.64 -3.30 4.72
N SER A 69 8.78 -2.66 5.52
CA SER A 69 8.20 -3.32 6.68
C SER A 69 7.01 -4.16 6.24
N SER A 70 6.92 -5.38 6.72
CA SER A 70 5.78 -6.26 6.43
C SER A 70 5.33 -7.02 7.68
N MET A 71 4.03 -7.11 7.85
CA MET A 71 3.45 -8.02 8.82
C MET A 71 3.50 -9.43 8.25
N GLN A 72 4.11 -10.33 8.99
CA GLN A 72 4.07 -11.75 8.69
C GLN A 72 3.01 -12.39 9.57
N PHE A 73 2.25 -13.31 8.98
CA PHE A 73 1.27 -14.10 9.67
C PHE A 73 1.67 -15.56 9.59
N ASP A 74 1.86 -16.18 10.75
CA ASP A 74 1.88 -17.62 10.84
C ASP A 74 0.43 -18.12 10.81
N ASN A 75 0.23 -19.28 10.16
CA ASN A 75 -1.08 -19.87 9.98
C ASN A 75 -1.87 -19.88 11.30
N PRO A 76 -3.19 -19.63 11.27
CA PRO A 76 -4.01 -19.69 12.46
C PRO A 76 -3.86 -21.08 13.11
N PRO A 77 -3.87 -21.16 14.45
CA PRO A 77 -3.70 -22.43 15.17
C PRO A 77 -4.70 -23.51 14.74
N ALA A 78 -5.86 -23.10 14.21
CA ALA A 78 -6.89 -23.98 13.69
C ALA A 78 -6.94 -24.00 12.15
N TYR A 79 -6.34 -25.02 11.56
CA TYR A 79 -6.45 -25.33 10.12
C TYR A 79 -7.89 -25.33 9.59
N ASN A 80 -8.84 -25.79 10.40
CA ASN A 80 -10.26 -25.87 10.04
C ASN A 80 -10.89 -24.48 9.83
N VAL A 81 -10.43 -23.46 10.55
CA VAL A 81 -10.92 -22.08 10.37
C VAL A 81 -10.40 -21.52 9.06
N GLN A 82 -9.11 -21.70 8.77
CA GLN A 82 -8.54 -21.29 7.48
C GLN A 82 -9.24 -21.98 6.31
N GLN A 83 -9.46 -23.30 6.39
CA GLN A 83 -10.19 -24.04 5.37
C GLN A 83 -11.63 -23.55 5.23
N TYR A 84 -12.35 -23.35 6.33
CA TYR A 84 -13.72 -22.84 6.28
C TYR A 84 -13.78 -21.47 5.62
N LEU A 85 -12.93 -20.53 6.07
CA LEU A 85 -12.88 -19.18 5.53
C LEU A 85 -12.59 -19.26 4.04
N SER A 86 -11.59 -20.04 3.60
CA SER A 86 -11.31 -20.20 2.17
C SER A 86 -12.49 -20.74 1.36
N GLN A 87 -13.27 -21.69 1.90
CA GLN A 87 -14.42 -22.28 1.21
C GLN A 87 -15.67 -21.39 1.20
N ASN A 88 -15.83 -20.49 2.17
CA ASN A 88 -17.06 -19.68 2.33
C ASN A 88 -16.86 -18.21 1.91
N LEU A 89 -15.62 -17.75 1.78
CA LEU A 89 -15.30 -16.43 1.23
C LEU A 89 -15.76 -16.28 -0.22
N GLU A 90 -15.85 -17.37 -0.98
CA GLU A 90 -16.45 -17.37 -2.33
C GLU A 90 -17.92 -16.95 -2.33
N GLN A 91 -18.64 -17.11 -1.20
CA GLN A 91 -20.07 -16.84 -1.14
C GLN A 91 -20.39 -15.45 -0.57
N THR A 92 -19.56 -14.88 0.32
CA THR A 92 -19.86 -13.58 0.96
C THR A 92 -18.62 -12.87 1.53
N PRO A 93 -17.64 -12.42 0.73
CA PRO A 93 -16.37 -11.92 1.28
C PRO A 93 -16.51 -10.69 2.19
N LEU A 94 -17.60 -9.93 2.10
CA LEU A 94 -17.86 -8.74 2.92
C LEU A 94 -18.24 -9.03 4.39
N PHE A 95 -18.61 -10.28 4.75
CA PHE A 95 -19.08 -10.55 6.11
C PHE A 95 -17.98 -10.36 7.17
N LEU A 96 -16.70 -10.34 6.77
CA LEU A 96 -15.55 -10.17 7.67
C LEU A 96 -15.08 -8.71 7.81
N LEU A 97 -15.64 -7.75 7.08
CA LEU A 97 -15.32 -6.34 7.24
C LEU A 97 -15.45 -5.85 8.70
N PRO A 98 -16.44 -6.30 9.50
CA PRO A 98 -16.54 -5.99 10.93
C PRO A 98 -15.28 -6.30 11.76
N LEU A 99 -14.41 -7.21 11.32
CA LEU A 99 -13.13 -7.47 12.01
C LEU A 99 -12.17 -6.29 11.92
N MET A 100 -12.27 -5.49 10.85
CA MET A 100 -11.41 -4.32 10.60
C MET A 100 -12.08 -3.01 11.04
N THR A 101 -13.41 -2.91 10.94
CA THR A 101 -14.11 -1.62 11.07
C THR A 101 -14.77 -1.38 12.44
N GLU A 102 -15.16 -2.42 13.17
CA GLU A 102 -15.92 -2.28 14.44
C GLU A 102 -15.06 -2.41 15.70
N ARG A 103 -13.77 -2.74 15.56
CA ARG A 103 -12.90 -3.14 16.68
C ARG A 103 -11.56 -2.43 16.63
N GLU A 104 -11.07 -2.02 17.80
CA GLU A 104 -9.70 -1.50 18.00
C GLU A 104 -8.73 -2.57 18.54
N ASP A 105 -9.22 -3.80 18.75
CA ASP A 105 -8.37 -4.90 19.18
C ASP A 105 -7.45 -5.31 18.02
N THR A 106 -6.16 -5.13 18.23
CA THR A 106 -5.16 -5.33 17.19
C THR A 106 -5.14 -6.76 16.65
N ASP A 107 -5.29 -7.77 17.51
CA ASP A 107 -5.21 -9.16 17.05
C ASP A 107 -6.44 -9.56 16.23
N ILE A 108 -7.61 -9.01 16.56
CA ILE A 108 -8.83 -9.16 15.75
C ILE A 108 -8.68 -8.46 14.40
N VAL A 109 -8.20 -7.21 14.38
CA VAL A 109 -7.96 -6.46 13.13
C VAL A 109 -6.95 -7.18 12.24
N CYS A 110 -5.85 -7.66 12.83
CA CYS A 110 -4.84 -8.48 12.16
C CYS A 110 -5.41 -9.78 11.59
N THR A 111 -6.41 -10.37 12.25
CA THR A 111 -7.15 -11.52 11.68
C THR A 111 -7.91 -11.13 10.43
N GLY A 112 -8.59 -9.97 10.44
CA GLY A 112 -9.25 -9.42 9.25
C GLY A 112 -8.27 -9.20 8.10
N LEU A 113 -7.16 -8.51 8.38
CA LEU A 113 -6.07 -8.28 7.42
C LEU A 113 -5.56 -9.58 6.80
N TYR A 114 -5.27 -10.58 7.63
CA TYR A 114 -4.80 -11.89 7.17
C TYR A 114 -5.75 -12.54 6.16
N VAL A 115 -7.06 -12.46 6.41
CA VAL A 115 -8.05 -13.08 5.52
C VAL A 115 -8.10 -12.39 4.16
N TYR A 116 -8.19 -11.05 4.14
CA TYR A 116 -8.26 -10.29 2.89
C TYR A 116 -6.95 -10.31 2.11
N GLU A 117 -5.82 -10.46 2.79
CA GLU A 117 -4.50 -10.50 2.18
C GLU A 117 -4.13 -11.86 1.60
N TYR A 118 -4.35 -12.94 2.36
CA TYR A 118 -3.79 -14.25 2.03
C TYR A 118 -4.83 -15.29 1.61
N ILE A 119 -6.11 -15.06 1.86
CA ILE A 119 -7.16 -16.05 1.59
C ILE A 119 -8.06 -15.61 0.42
N LEU A 120 -8.39 -14.32 0.32
CA LEU A 120 -9.30 -13.85 -0.72
C LEU A 120 -8.68 -13.97 -2.12
N SER A 121 -9.43 -14.52 -3.09
CA SER A 121 -9.00 -14.63 -4.49
C SER A 121 -9.03 -13.27 -5.19
N ASP A 122 -8.24 -13.13 -6.26
CA ASP A 122 -8.12 -11.86 -6.99
C ASP A 122 -9.42 -11.45 -7.70
N ASP A 123 -10.23 -12.41 -8.16
CA ASP A 123 -11.55 -12.15 -8.75
C ASP A 123 -12.50 -11.49 -7.74
N LEU A 124 -12.53 -12.01 -6.51
CA LEU A 124 -13.38 -11.47 -5.44
C LEU A 124 -12.86 -10.12 -4.96
N LYS A 125 -11.54 -9.93 -4.89
CA LYS A 125 -10.94 -8.61 -4.61
C LYS A 125 -11.39 -7.57 -5.62
N SER A 126 -11.38 -7.92 -6.91
CA SER A 126 -11.83 -7.04 -7.98
C SER A 126 -13.32 -6.69 -7.83
N GLN A 127 -14.16 -7.71 -7.61
CA GLN A 127 -15.62 -7.55 -7.48
C GLN A 127 -16.03 -6.62 -6.32
N TYR A 128 -15.31 -6.67 -5.21
CA TYR A 128 -15.63 -5.94 -3.97
C TYR A 128 -14.56 -4.91 -3.60
N SER A 129 -13.87 -4.37 -4.61
CA SER A 129 -12.70 -3.51 -4.42
C SER A 129 -13.03 -2.23 -3.65
N ASP A 130 -14.20 -1.63 -3.88
CA ASP A 130 -14.62 -0.41 -3.19
C ASP A 130 -14.84 -0.67 -1.69
N GLU A 131 -15.67 -1.66 -1.33
CA GLU A 131 -15.98 -1.94 0.08
C GLU A 131 -14.75 -2.42 0.87
N ILE A 132 -13.90 -3.24 0.24
CA ILE A 132 -12.67 -3.72 0.87
C ILE A 132 -11.68 -2.56 1.03
N SER A 133 -11.45 -1.78 -0.03
CA SER A 133 -10.49 -0.66 0.04
C SER A 133 -10.91 0.38 1.08
N ASP A 134 -12.20 0.70 1.19
CA ASP A 134 -12.70 1.62 2.20
C ASP A 134 -12.51 1.10 3.62
N ALA A 135 -12.76 -0.19 3.86
CA ALA A 135 -12.48 -0.80 5.16
C ALA A 135 -10.99 -0.73 5.52
N PHE A 136 -10.09 -0.93 4.55
CA PHE A 136 -8.65 -0.75 4.74
C PHE A 136 -8.28 0.71 5.04
N ARG A 137 -8.92 1.70 4.42
CA ARG A 137 -8.69 3.13 4.72
C ARG A 137 -9.12 3.53 6.14
N THR A 138 -10.09 2.84 6.74
CA THR A 138 -10.45 3.08 8.15
C THR A 138 -9.28 2.76 9.10
N LEU A 139 -8.42 1.81 8.71
CA LEU A 139 -7.29 1.36 9.52
C LEU A 139 -6.15 2.38 9.60
N PHE A 140 -6.14 3.45 8.79
CA PHE A 140 -5.15 4.53 8.91
C PHE A 140 -5.25 5.30 10.23
N ASN A 141 -6.34 5.17 10.99
CA ASN A 141 -6.44 5.71 12.36
C ASN A 141 -6.09 4.70 13.45
N HIS A 142 -5.72 3.47 13.10
CA HIS A 142 -5.47 2.43 14.09
C HIS A 142 -4.23 2.75 14.93
N ARG A 143 -4.28 2.50 16.24
CA ARG A 143 -3.19 2.81 17.19
C ARG A 143 -1.87 2.09 16.89
N ASP A 144 -1.95 0.86 16.38
CA ASP A 144 -0.78 0.05 16.04
C ASP A 144 -0.29 0.40 14.62
N SER A 145 0.94 0.91 14.51
CA SER A 145 1.53 1.32 13.24
C SER A 145 1.78 0.17 12.27
N SER A 146 1.92 -1.06 12.75
CA SER A 146 2.01 -2.24 11.89
C SER A 146 0.70 -2.49 11.14
N VAL A 147 -0.46 -2.24 11.77
CA VAL A 147 -1.77 -2.32 11.12
C VAL A 147 -1.90 -1.25 10.04
N ARG A 148 -1.54 0.01 10.36
CA ARG A 148 -1.57 1.12 9.40
C ARG A 148 -0.67 0.86 8.18
N ALA A 149 0.55 0.38 8.43
CA ALA A 149 1.53 0.07 7.39
C ALA A 149 1.09 -1.12 6.50
N THR A 150 0.51 -2.17 7.09
CA THR A 150 -0.06 -3.29 6.34
C THR A 150 -1.25 -2.85 5.50
N ALA A 151 -2.11 -1.97 6.04
CA ALA A 151 -3.26 -1.48 5.31
C ALA A 151 -2.83 -0.72 4.04
N LEU A 152 -1.85 0.17 4.18
CA LEU A 152 -1.25 0.90 3.06
C LEU A 152 -0.60 -0.04 2.02
N SER A 153 0.17 -1.03 2.48
CA SER A 153 0.82 -2.01 1.60
C SER A 153 -0.20 -2.88 0.85
N TYR A 154 -1.34 -3.19 1.46
CA TYR A 154 -2.42 -3.92 0.80
C TYR A 154 -3.07 -3.09 -0.30
N LEU A 155 -3.41 -1.82 -0.03
CA LEU A 155 -3.92 -0.91 -1.05
C LEU A 155 -2.92 -0.74 -2.20
N GLN A 156 -1.62 -0.67 -1.89
CA GLN A 156 -0.55 -0.58 -2.89
C GLN A 156 -0.52 -1.79 -3.83
N ARG A 157 -0.47 -3.00 -3.27
CA ARG A 157 -0.36 -4.25 -4.05
C ARG A 157 -1.58 -4.49 -4.93
N ASN A 158 -2.76 -4.12 -4.46
CA ASN A 158 -4.00 -4.23 -5.23
C ASN A 158 -4.26 -3.06 -6.17
N ARG A 159 -3.34 -2.09 -6.27
CA ARG A 159 -3.46 -0.87 -7.10
C ARG A 159 -4.71 -0.03 -6.76
N TRP A 160 -5.09 0.00 -5.49
CA TRP A 160 -6.23 0.77 -4.96
C TRP A 160 -5.83 2.06 -4.23
N LEU A 161 -4.54 2.41 -4.26
CA LEU A 161 -4.06 3.66 -3.68
C LEU A 161 -4.61 4.88 -4.41
N THR A 162 -4.97 5.88 -3.61
CA THR A 162 -5.29 7.23 -4.05
C THR A 162 -4.18 8.21 -3.62
N PHE A 163 -4.24 9.45 -4.12
CA PHE A 163 -3.35 10.50 -3.63
C PHE A 163 -3.60 10.79 -2.13
N GLU A 164 -4.87 10.81 -1.74
CA GLU A 164 -5.34 11.10 -0.38
C GLU A 164 -4.80 10.06 0.61
N ASP A 165 -4.69 8.80 0.20
CA ASP A 165 -4.08 7.73 1.01
C ASP A 165 -2.59 8.03 1.28
N ILE A 166 -1.86 8.56 0.30
CA ILE A 166 -0.44 8.94 0.44
C ILE A 166 -0.30 10.19 1.32
N ASP A 167 -1.07 11.24 1.03
CA ASP A 167 -1.02 12.52 1.76
C ASP A 167 -1.26 12.32 3.26
N ARG A 168 -2.21 11.44 3.59
CA ARG A 168 -2.51 11.09 4.98
C ARG A 168 -1.41 10.29 5.67
N THR A 169 -0.73 9.39 4.96
CA THR A 169 0.20 8.41 5.57
C THR A 169 1.66 8.83 5.51
N VAL A 170 2.03 9.76 4.62
CA VAL A 170 3.41 10.23 4.49
C VAL A 170 3.89 11.02 5.72
N ASN A 171 2.95 11.63 6.44
CA ASN A 171 3.19 12.38 7.69
C ASN A 171 2.89 11.57 8.96
N ASP A 172 2.77 10.24 8.85
CA ASP A 172 2.51 9.36 9.98
C ASP A 172 3.64 9.42 11.02
N ASP A 173 3.28 9.30 12.31
CA ASP A 173 4.24 9.37 13.43
C ASP A 173 5.21 8.17 13.46
N SER A 174 4.82 7.05 12.86
CA SER A 174 5.67 5.88 12.68
C SER A 174 6.46 5.98 11.39
N LEU A 175 7.79 5.95 11.53
CA LEU A 175 8.72 5.88 10.39
C LEU A 175 8.37 4.75 9.41
N SER A 176 7.90 3.60 9.89
CA SER A 176 7.52 2.48 9.02
C SER A 176 6.38 2.82 8.08
N VAL A 177 5.41 3.60 8.55
CA VAL A 177 4.24 4.01 7.76
C VAL A 177 4.65 5.11 6.78
N ALA A 178 5.33 6.15 7.26
CA ALA A 178 5.88 7.22 6.42
C ALA A 178 6.80 6.68 5.31
N TYR A 179 7.68 5.72 5.63
CA TYR A 179 8.53 5.04 4.66
C TYR A 179 7.70 4.25 3.62
N ASN A 180 6.72 3.46 4.08
CA ASN A 180 5.84 2.73 3.16
C ASN A 180 5.04 3.70 2.27
N ALA A 181 4.65 4.87 2.78
CA ALA A 181 3.93 5.90 2.02
C ALA A 181 4.76 6.49 0.89
N VAL A 182 6.04 6.80 1.11
CA VAL A 182 6.90 7.28 0.00
C VAL A 182 7.18 6.18 -1.03
N CYS A 183 7.30 4.92 -0.63
CA CYS A 183 7.38 3.78 -1.57
C CYS A 183 6.09 3.59 -2.36
N ALA A 184 4.94 3.72 -1.69
CA ALA A 184 3.62 3.65 -2.28
C ALA A 184 3.39 4.80 -3.28
N ALA A 185 3.86 6.01 -2.98
CA ALA A 185 3.83 7.16 -3.87
C ALA A 185 4.62 6.92 -5.17
N GLU A 186 5.80 6.30 -5.07
CA GLU A 186 6.58 5.86 -6.23
C GLU A 186 5.80 4.86 -7.09
N THR A 187 5.16 3.88 -6.46
CA THR A 187 4.34 2.89 -7.16
C THR A 187 3.10 3.50 -7.78
N LEU A 188 2.45 4.46 -7.13
CA LEU A 188 1.28 5.15 -7.65
C LEU A 188 1.61 5.94 -8.92
N LEU A 189 2.78 6.58 -8.96
CA LEU A 189 3.28 7.32 -10.12
C LEU A 189 3.78 6.42 -11.28
N ASP A 190 4.21 5.19 -10.99
CA ASP A 190 4.69 4.22 -11.99
C ASP A 190 3.60 3.23 -12.45
N GLY A 191 2.66 2.82 -11.59
CA GLY A 191 1.63 1.83 -11.88
C GLY A 191 0.59 2.30 -12.91
N LYS A 192 0.39 3.61 -13.01
CA LYS A 192 -0.43 4.23 -14.07
C LYS A 192 0.31 4.40 -15.41
N ARG A 193 1.61 4.07 -15.47
CA ARG A 193 2.44 4.06 -16.68
C ARG A 193 2.35 2.73 -17.43
N GLU A 194 2.08 1.63 -16.71
CA GLU A 194 2.06 0.27 -17.25
C GLU A 194 0.77 -0.12 -17.98
N GLN A 195 -0.17 0.80 -18.18
CA GLN A 195 -1.25 0.61 -19.17
C GLN A 195 -0.71 0.80 -20.60
N VAL A 196 0.41 0.15 -20.90
CA VAL A 196 0.82 -0.12 -22.27
C VAL A 196 0.05 -1.37 -22.68
N ILE A 197 -1.14 -1.15 -23.24
CA ILE A 197 -1.86 -2.24 -23.90
C ILE A 197 -1.08 -2.51 -25.20
N TYR A 198 -0.81 -3.76 -25.53
CA TYR A 198 -0.27 -4.10 -26.83
C TYR A 198 -1.43 -4.56 -27.70
N ASP A 199 -1.48 -4.10 -28.95
CA ASP A 199 -2.46 -4.64 -29.88
C ASP A 199 -2.12 -6.09 -30.23
N GLU A 200 -3.00 -6.75 -30.98
CA GLU A 200 -2.81 -8.11 -31.48
C GLU A 200 -1.53 -8.30 -32.32
N ASN A 201 -0.89 -7.21 -32.77
CA ASN A 201 0.36 -7.20 -33.53
C ASN A 201 1.60 -6.88 -32.66
N GLY A 202 1.43 -6.72 -31.35
CA GLY A 202 2.52 -6.34 -30.44
C GLY A 202 2.93 -4.87 -30.52
N ALA A 203 2.14 -4.01 -31.18
CA ALA A 203 2.35 -2.58 -31.18
C ALA A 203 1.82 -1.98 -29.87
N ARG A 204 2.59 -1.04 -29.31
CA ARG A 204 2.22 -0.31 -28.09
C ARG A 204 1.00 0.57 -28.38
N ILE A 205 -0.16 0.18 -27.85
CA ILE A 205 -1.32 1.05 -27.70
C ILE A 205 -0.97 2.05 -26.59
N GLN A 206 -0.84 3.30 -26.99
CA GLN A 206 -0.65 4.40 -26.07
C GLN A 206 -1.87 4.45 -25.13
N GLY A 207 -1.63 4.59 -23.82
CA GLY A 207 -2.70 4.74 -22.84
C GLY A 207 -3.66 5.86 -23.27
N SER A 208 -4.92 5.79 -22.85
CA SER A 208 -5.90 6.78 -23.28
C SER A 208 -5.42 8.20 -22.91
N GLN A 209 -5.81 9.19 -23.70
CA GLN A 209 -5.50 10.60 -23.41
C GLN A 209 -5.97 10.98 -21.99
N GLU A 210 -7.07 10.38 -21.52
CA GLU A 210 -7.60 10.54 -20.16
C GLU A 210 -6.64 10.01 -19.08
N ASP A 211 -5.98 8.88 -19.31
CA ASP A 211 -4.99 8.31 -18.38
C ASP A 211 -3.72 9.17 -18.30
N VAL A 212 -3.34 9.80 -19.41
CA VAL A 212 -2.23 10.76 -19.45
C VAL A 212 -2.55 12.00 -18.61
N ILE A 213 -3.76 12.55 -18.75
CA ILE A 213 -4.21 13.71 -17.96
C ILE A 213 -4.23 13.37 -16.46
N LYS A 214 -4.84 12.25 -16.09
CA LYS A 214 -4.87 11.78 -14.70
C LYS A 214 -3.47 11.59 -14.11
N ASN A 215 -2.51 11.15 -14.91
CA ASN A 215 -1.12 11.02 -14.50
C ASN A 215 -0.42 12.36 -14.26
N ILE A 216 -0.72 13.36 -15.08
CA ILE A 216 -0.20 14.71 -14.91
C ILE A 216 -0.79 15.34 -13.65
N GLU A 217 -2.10 15.28 -13.47
CA GLU A 217 -2.78 15.77 -12.26
C GLU A 217 -2.24 15.10 -10.99
N LEU A 218 -2.03 13.78 -11.04
CA LEU A 218 -1.43 13.03 -9.94
C LEU A 218 0.01 13.50 -9.67
N ALA A 219 0.82 13.71 -10.70
CA ALA A 219 2.19 14.22 -10.53
C ALA A 219 2.22 15.65 -9.98
N GLN A 220 1.29 16.51 -10.40
CA GLN A 220 1.11 17.88 -9.88
C GLN A 220 0.82 17.89 -8.38
N LYS A 221 0.14 16.87 -7.85
CA LYS A 221 -0.13 16.73 -6.41
C LYS A 221 1.01 16.02 -5.66
N LEU A 222 1.50 14.90 -6.19
CA LEU A 222 2.51 14.08 -5.51
C LEU A 222 3.88 14.74 -5.42
N VAL A 223 4.32 15.46 -6.47
CA VAL A 223 5.67 16.05 -6.45
C VAL A 223 5.80 17.13 -5.37
N PRO A 224 4.90 18.13 -5.25
CA PRO A 224 4.91 19.07 -4.12
C PRO A 224 4.94 18.38 -2.76
N LEU A 225 4.11 17.36 -2.57
CA LEU A 225 4.10 16.57 -1.33
C LEU A 225 5.48 15.94 -1.08
N MET A 226 6.09 15.30 -2.08
CA MET A 226 7.43 14.72 -1.92
C MET A 226 8.52 15.78 -1.70
N LEU A 227 8.36 17.00 -2.22
CA LEU A 227 9.26 18.11 -1.94
C LEU A 227 9.29 18.45 -0.44
N ASP A 228 8.19 18.30 0.29
CA ASP A 228 8.11 18.51 1.74
C ASP A 228 8.97 17.53 2.55
N HIS A 229 9.26 16.36 1.98
CA HIS A 229 10.02 15.30 2.65
C HIS A 229 11.51 15.26 2.26
N LEU A 230 11.96 16.21 1.44
CA LEU A 230 13.37 16.31 1.02
C LEU A 230 14.35 16.59 2.17
N ASN A 231 13.89 17.22 3.25
CA ASN A 231 14.70 17.52 4.43
C ASN A 231 14.38 16.61 5.63
N ASP A 232 13.58 15.55 5.44
CA ASP A 232 13.15 14.62 6.50
C ASP A 232 14.34 14.15 7.36
N THR A 233 14.11 13.83 8.63
CA THR A 233 15.18 13.34 9.51
C THR A 233 15.69 11.97 9.08
N HIS A 234 14.85 11.16 8.43
CA HIS A 234 15.15 9.80 8.00
C HIS A 234 15.67 9.77 6.56
N PHE A 235 16.85 9.16 6.40
CA PHE A 235 17.55 9.12 5.11
C PHE A 235 16.73 8.47 3.98
N PHE A 236 16.01 7.40 4.27
CA PHE A 236 15.26 6.66 3.25
C PHE A 236 14.03 7.41 2.76
N VAL A 237 13.32 8.10 3.65
CA VAL A 237 12.22 9.00 3.28
C VAL A 237 12.74 10.06 2.31
N ARG A 238 13.82 10.78 2.70
CA ARG A 238 14.48 11.76 1.81
C ARG A 238 14.88 11.18 0.46
N SER A 239 15.56 10.02 0.47
CA SER A 239 16.13 9.41 -0.74
C SER A 239 15.05 9.00 -1.74
N ILE A 240 13.92 8.47 -1.27
CA ILE A 240 12.82 8.03 -2.14
C ILE A 240 12.05 9.25 -2.66
N SER A 241 11.71 10.21 -1.79
CA SER A 241 11.06 11.46 -2.19
C SER A 241 11.90 12.22 -3.23
N GLY A 242 13.22 12.31 -3.03
CA GLY A 242 14.15 12.87 -4.01
C GLY A 242 14.20 12.07 -5.32
N GLY A 243 14.10 10.73 -5.24
CA GLY A 243 13.98 9.86 -6.41
C GLY A 243 12.71 10.14 -7.24
N ILE A 244 11.56 10.33 -6.57
CA ILE A 244 10.29 10.67 -7.21
C ILE A 244 10.39 12.03 -7.91
N CYS A 245 10.87 13.06 -7.22
CA CYS A 245 11.04 14.41 -7.78
C CYS A 245 12.00 14.38 -8.99
N ARG A 246 13.12 13.65 -8.87
CA ARG A 246 14.09 13.49 -9.96
C ARG A 246 13.47 12.81 -11.17
N ARG A 247 12.63 11.79 -10.98
CA ARG A 247 11.94 11.12 -12.10
C ARG A 247 10.97 12.04 -12.81
N ALA A 248 10.20 12.84 -12.06
CA ALA A 248 9.32 13.83 -12.66
C ALA A 248 10.10 14.79 -13.58
N VAL A 249 11.24 15.31 -13.11
CA VAL A 249 12.13 16.19 -13.90
C VAL A 249 12.86 15.45 -15.04
N ARG A 250 13.26 14.19 -14.87
CA ARG A 250 13.92 13.41 -15.94
C ARG A 250 12.99 13.08 -17.09
N ARG A 251 11.70 12.85 -16.82
CA ARG A 251 10.68 12.60 -17.87
C ARG A 251 10.59 13.79 -18.83
N TRP A 252 10.76 15.01 -18.33
CA TRP A 252 10.87 16.22 -19.15
C TRP A 252 12.07 16.21 -20.13
N LYS A 253 13.24 15.66 -19.74
CA LYS A 253 14.43 15.63 -20.62
C LYS A 253 14.32 14.67 -21.81
N GLN A 254 13.37 13.75 -21.81
CA GLN A 254 13.28 12.69 -22.82
C GLN A 254 12.34 13.05 -23.99
N VAL A 255 11.78 14.25 -24.02
CA VAL A 255 10.93 14.70 -25.14
C VAL A 255 11.81 14.84 -26.39
N PRO A 256 11.65 13.97 -27.41
CA PRO A 256 12.42 14.05 -28.63
C PRO A 256 11.79 15.11 -29.54
N ASN A 257 12.63 15.92 -30.18
CA ASN A 257 12.33 16.80 -31.31
C ASN A 257 11.92 18.26 -30.98
N GLY A 258 12.94 19.11 -30.88
CA GLY A 258 12.93 20.41 -31.58
C GLY A 258 12.21 21.60 -30.92
N ARG A 259 11.60 21.46 -29.74
CA ARG A 259 11.12 22.61 -28.95
C ARG A 259 12.18 23.02 -27.93
N THR A 260 13.18 23.75 -28.42
CA THR A 260 14.39 24.18 -27.71
C THR A 260 14.20 25.42 -26.84
N GLU A 261 12.99 25.79 -26.42
CA GLU A 261 12.78 27.12 -25.81
C GLU A 261 12.48 27.12 -24.31
N LEU A 262 12.33 25.95 -23.69
CA LEU A 262 12.41 25.86 -22.24
C LEU A 262 13.70 25.16 -21.90
N ASN A 263 14.76 25.94 -21.71
CA ASN A 263 15.79 25.57 -20.76
C ASN A 263 15.34 26.17 -19.43
N PRO A 264 14.53 25.48 -18.58
CA PRO A 264 14.34 25.95 -17.23
C PRO A 264 15.75 26.17 -16.63
N PRO A 265 16.00 27.31 -15.97
CA PRO A 265 17.30 27.62 -15.41
C PRO A 265 17.76 26.43 -14.57
N HIS A 266 19.06 26.11 -14.67
CA HIS A 266 19.74 24.99 -14.00
C HIS A 266 18.91 24.37 -12.88
N TYR A 267 18.19 23.27 -13.17
CA TYR A 267 17.50 22.52 -12.11
C TYR A 267 18.55 22.16 -11.05
N PRO A 268 18.24 22.25 -9.75
CA PRO A 268 19.25 22.00 -8.72
C PRO A 268 19.89 20.61 -8.89
N GLU A 269 21.19 20.47 -8.66
CA GLU A 269 21.83 19.16 -8.78
C GLU A 269 21.23 18.16 -7.79
N PHE A 270 20.54 17.15 -8.31
CA PHE A 270 19.97 16.06 -7.54
C PHE A 270 21.05 15.03 -7.23
N PHE A 271 21.61 15.04 -6.03
CA PHE A 271 21.80 13.84 -5.18
C PHE A 271 22.68 14.12 -3.96
N ASP A 272 23.69 14.98 -4.11
CA ASP A 272 24.77 15.05 -3.12
C ASP A 272 24.31 15.67 -1.80
N TRP A 273 23.39 16.62 -1.85
CA TRP A 273 22.91 17.33 -0.67
C TRP A 273 21.93 16.53 0.20
N MET A 274 21.33 15.42 -0.26
CA MET A 274 20.47 14.60 0.62
C MET A 274 21.26 13.97 1.79
N ARG A 275 22.60 13.92 1.65
CA ARG A 275 23.58 13.52 2.66
C ARG A 275 24.24 14.70 3.38
N SER A 276 23.99 15.94 2.94
CA SER A 276 24.61 17.13 3.53
C SER A 276 23.93 17.56 4.83
N GLY A 277 24.47 18.59 5.47
CA GLY A 277 24.00 19.09 6.77
C GLY A 277 22.56 19.60 6.72
N TYR A 278 21.87 19.60 7.86
CA TYR A 278 20.45 19.96 7.95
C TYR A 278 20.12 21.34 7.34
N GLN A 279 20.95 22.35 7.59
CA GLN A 279 20.75 23.70 7.06
C GLN A 279 20.82 23.74 5.53
N GLU A 280 21.78 23.03 4.94
CA GLU A 280 21.90 22.91 3.49
C GLU A 280 20.69 22.18 2.89
N ARG A 281 20.17 21.15 3.56
CA ARG A 281 18.94 20.46 3.14
C ARG A 281 17.71 21.35 3.15
N ILE A 282 17.55 22.21 4.15
CA ILE A 282 16.43 23.18 4.20
C ILE A 282 16.53 24.14 3.02
N GLN A 283 17.71 24.74 2.81
CA GLN A 283 17.92 25.66 1.71
C GLN A 283 17.61 25.00 0.36
N LYS A 284 18.14 23.80 0.13
CA LYS A 284 17.91 23.04 -1.10
C LYS A 284 16.44 22.67 -1.30
N GLN A 285 15.73 22.28 -0.24
CA GLN A 285 14.29 22.04 -0.31
C GLN A 285 13.53 23.30 -0.74
N GLN A 286 13.87 24.48 -0.20
CA GLN A 286 13.24 25.75 -0.58
C GLN A 286 13.53 26.11 -2.04
N GLU A 287 14.77 25.96 -2.49
CA GLU A 287 15.16 26.15 -3.89
C GLU A 287 14.34 25.22 -4.81
N TRP A 288 14.17 23.96 -4.43
CA TRP A 288 13.38 22.97 -5.17
C TRP A 288 11.90 23.31 -5.23
N LYS A 289 11.31 23.74 -4.10
CA LYS A 289 9.92 24.17 -4.04
C LYS A 289 9.65 25.38 -4.91
N GLN A 290 10.53 26.38 -4.85
CA GLN A 290 10.43 27.57 -5.69
C GLN A 290 10.54 27.20 -7.17
N TRP A 291 11.55 26.39 -7.53
CA TRP A 291 11.72 25.93 -8.90
C TRP A 291 10.50 25.15 -9.42
N TRP A 292 9.91 24.29 -8.59
CA TRP A 292 8.70 23.55 -8.97
C TRP A 292 7.48 24.47 -9.10
N ALA A 293 7.35 25.50 -8.26
CA ALA A 293 6.29 26.49 -8.39
C ALA A 293 6.43 27.28 -9.71
N ASP A 294 7.67 27.63 -10.09
CA ASP A 294 7.94 28.42 -11.29
C ASP A 294 7.85 27.61 -12.58
N TYR A 295 8.23 26.33 -12.56
CA TYR A 295 8.42 25.52 -13.79
C TYR A 295 7.75 24.14 -13.77
N GLY A 296 7.23 23.68 -12.64
CA GLY A 296 6.77 22.30 -12.46
C GLY A 296 5.58 21.92 -13.34
N GLU A 297 4.58 22.81 -13.43
CA GLU A 297 3.41 22.59 -14.29
C GLU A 297 3.82 22.50 -15.76
N GLU A 298 4.63 23.45 -16.20
CA GLU A 298 5.16 23.50 -17.57
C GLU A 298 5.97 22.24 -17.89
N CYS A 299 6.84 21.79 -16.98
CA CYS A 299 7.60 20.55 -17.14
C CYS A 299 6.71 19.33 -17.37
N LEU A 300 5.56 19.26 -16.70
CA LEU A 300 4.60 18.17 -16.87
C LEU A 300 3.85 18.26 -18.21
N LYS A 301 3.52 19.46 -18.71
CA LYS A 301 2.92 19.63 -20.05
C LYS A 301 3.81 19.04 -21.15
N TYR A 302 5.12 19.30 -21.09
CA TYR A 302 6.06 18.83 -22.10
C TYR A 302 6.42 17.35 -21.98
N ALA A 303 6.44 16.80 -20.77
CA ALA A 303 6.70 15.36 -20.57
C ALA A 303 5.65 14.45 -21.24
N TYR A 304 4.48 15.00 -21.62
CA TYR A 304 3.37 14.32 -22.28
C TYR A 304 2.89 15.11 -23.52
N PRO A 305 3.66 15.10 -24.62
CA PRO A 305 3.48 16.01 -25.77
C PRO A 305 2.17 15.84 -26.54
N ASP A 306 1.44 14.74 -26.33
CA ASP A 306 0.14 14.46 -26.95
C ASP A 306 -1.05 14.94 -26.11
N THR A 307 -0.80 15.68 -25.02
CA THR A 307 -1.83 16.30 -24.19
C THR A 307 -2.28 17.62 -24.82
N PRO A 308 -3.58 17.86 -25.07
CA PRO A 308 -4.05 19.13 -25.59
C PRO A 308 -3.65 20.27 -24.65
N VAL A 309 -3.06 21.32 -25.23
CA VAL A 309 -2.60 22.53 -24.52
C VAL A 309 -3.75 23.22 -23.75
N GLU A 310 -4.98 23.05 -24.23
CA GLU A 310 -6.23 23.62 -23.69
C GLU A 310 -6.56 23.15 -22.26
N LEU A 311 -5.99 22.04 -21.78
CA LEU A 311 -6.20 21.54 -20.41
C LEU A 311 -5.39 22.28 -19.35
N PHE A 312 -4.45 23.12 -19.77
CA PHE A 312 -3.59 23.88 -18.86
C PHE A 312 -3.71 25.39 -19.01
N SER A 313 -4.68 25.84 -19.80
CA SER A 313 -5.14 27.23 -19.81
C SER A 313 -6.37 27.31 -18.92
N ALA A 314 -6.17 27.27 -17.61
CA ALA A 314 -7.15 27.83 -16.69
C ALA A 314 -6.92 29.36 -16.68
N GLU A 315 -7.45 30.04 -17.70
CA GLU A 315 -7.96 31.39 -17.47
C GLU A 315 -9.41 31.23 -16.99
N ASP A 316 -9.63 31.75 -15.77
CA ASP A 316 -10.85 31.82 -14.93
C ASP A 316 -11.14 30.66 -13.95
#